data_AF-A0A7C7JPF0-F1
#
_entry.id   AF-A0A7C7JPF0-F1
#
_cell.length_a   1.000
_cell.length_b   1.000
_cell.length_c   1.000
_cell.angle_alpha   90.00
_cell.angle_beta   90.00
_cell.angle_gamma   90.00
#
_symmetry.space_group_name_H-M   'P 1'
#
loop_
_entity.id
_entity.type
_entity.pdbx_description
1 polymer ?
#
loop_
_entity_poly.entity_id
_entity_poly.type
_entity_poly.pdbx_seq_one_letter_code
_entity_poly.pdbx_strand_id
1 'polypeptide(L)'
;MKRLSLVTAILLVSQPAFGGDSDNGWSVSGNIRTAFISDDGDSYDDEVHDLATGGSITVLTPKIENNFQIGATLYTAQPLFGQKTDQWLTEHDGSSYSYLGEAYITGTLFGKTAVILGRKVIDTPFADSDDIGMAPNSFEVYLVQNSDIPNFTFTAGRVTKWAGHDAPVRGEFSD
;
A
#
# COMPACT_ATOMS: atom_id res chain seq x y z
N MET A 1 16.04 22.86 -30.56
CA MET A 1 17.16 22.98 -29.61
C MET A 1 16.83 22.07 -28.43
N LYS A 2 17.60 21.00 -28.20
CA LYS A 2 17.34 20.08 -27.07
C LYS A 2 17.74 20.79 -25.78
N ARG A 3 16.78 21.07 -24.90
CA ARG A 3 17.07 21.50 -23.52
C ARG A 3 17.18 20.22 -22.69
N LEU A 4 18.40 19.79 -22.39
CA LEU A 4 18.63 18.77 -21.38
C LEU A 4 18.59 19.47 -20.02
N SER A 5 17.45 19.37 -19.34
CA SER A 5 17.33 19.74 -17.92
C SER A 5 16.21 18.92 -17.29
N LEU A 6 16.48 17.65 -17.02
CA LEU A 6 15.60 16.83 -16.18
C LEU A 6 15.92 17.17 -14.72
N VAL A 7 15.02 17.87 -14.03
CA VAL A 7 15.09 18.08 -12.59
C VAL A 7 13.87 17.40 -11.98
N THR A 8 14.05 16.16 -11.56
CA THR A 8 13.02 15.42 -10.81
C THR A 8 13.26 15.64 -9.32
N ALA A 9 12.26 16.16 -8.62
CA ALA A 9 12.27 16.30 -7.16
C ALA A 9 11.08 15.54 -6.58
N ILE A 10 11.38 14.54 -5.75
CA ILE A 10 10.38 13.75 -5.03
C ILE A 10 10.66 13.90 -3.53
N LEU A 11 9.64 14.29 -2.77
CA LEU A 11 9.68 14.29 -1.32
C LEU A 11 8.41 13.60 -0.80
N LEU A 12 8.57 12.44 -0.17
CA LEU A 12 7.50 11.74 0.54
C LEU A 12 7.82 11.74 2.03
N VAL A 13 6.91 12.29 2.84
CA VAL A 13 6.99 12.24 4.30
C VAL A 13 5.83 11.38 4.80
N SER A 14 6.16 10.24 5.41
CA SER A 14 5.19 9.36 6.08
C SER A 14 5.48 9.34 7.58
N GLN A 15 4.46 9.60 8.40
CA GLN A 15 4.58 9.58 9.86
C GLN A 15 3.44 8.76 10.48
N PRO A 16 3.70 7.93 11.51
CA PRO A 16 2.62 7.35 12.29
C PRO A 16 1.83 8.48 12.96
N ALA A 17 0.50 8.47 12.81
CA ALA A 17 -0.37 9.52 13.31
C ALA A 17 -1.00 9.13 14.66
N PHE A 18 -1.46 7.88 14.77
CA PHE A 18 -2.04 7.34 15.99
C PHE A 18 -1.92 5.81 16.02
N GLY A 19 -2.00 5.25 17.23
CA GLY A 19 -2.01 3.83 17.49
C GLY A 19 -2.56 3.58 18.89
N GLY A 20 -3.49 2.64 19.03
CA GLY A 20 -4.09 2.31 20.32
C GLY A 20 -4.82 0.98 20.30
N ASP A 21 -4.70 0.27 21.42
CA ASP A 21 -5.46 -0.93 21.70
C ASP A 21 -6.64 -0.57 22.61
N SER A 22 -7.77 -1.21 22.36
CA SER A 22 -8.98 -1.11 23.17
C SER A 22 -9.03 -2.21 24.23
N ASP A 23 -9.83 -2.01 25.28
CA ASP A 23 -9.96 -2.96 26.39
C ASP A 23 -10.44 -4.36 25.96
N ASN A 24 -11.17 -4.44 24.83
CA ASN A 24 -11.64 -5.70 24.26
C ASN A 24 -10.67 -6.29 23.22
N GLY A 25 -9.45 -5.76 23.09
CA GLY A 25 -8.35 -6.32 22.31
C GLY A 25 -8.32 -5.94 20.84
N TRP A 26 -9.15 -4.99 20.39
CA TRP A 26 -9.03 -4.43 19.04
C TRP A 26 -7.88 -3.42 18.99
N SER A 27 -7.16 -3.42 17.89
CA SER A 27 -6.09 -2.45 17.62
C SER A 27 -6.47 -1.55 16.47
N VAL A 28 -6.24 -0.25 16.62
CA VAL A 28 -6.39 0.72 15.54
C VAL A 28 -5.11 1.53 15.43
N SER A 29 -4.59 1.65 14.22
CA SER A 29 -3.44 2.49 13.91
C SER A 29 -3.67 3.27 12.63
N GLY A 30 -2.89 4.31 12.43
CA GLY A 30 -2.94 5.08 11.21
C GLY A 30 -1.66 5.86 10.97
N ASN A 31 -1.43 6.20 9.71
CA ASN A 31 -0.34 7.06 9.28
C ASN A 31 -0.88 8.22 8.46
N ILE A 32 -0.12 9.30 8.41
CA ILE A 32 -0.34 10.41 7.48
C ILE A 32 0.85 10.47 6.54
N ARG A 33 0.58 10.73 5.26
CA ARG A 33 1.56 10.93 4.21
C ARG A 33 1.33 12.25 3.51
N THR A 34 2.40 12.94 3.17
CA THR A 34 2.37 14.08 2.26
C THR A 34 3.50 13.90 1.27
N ALA A 35 3.18 14.02 -0.02
CA ALA A 35 4.19 13.96 -1.07
C ALA A 35 4.09 15.13 -2.02
N PHE A 36 5.26 15.56 -2.48
CA PHE A 36 5.45 16.50 -3.55
C PHE A 36 6.28 15.84 -4.65
N ILE A 37 5.84 15.96 -5.89
CA ILE A 37 6.55 15.55 -7.09
C ILE A 37 6.65 16.74 -8.03
N SER A 38 7.85 16.99 -8.53
CA SER A 38 8.11 17.95 -9.60
C SER A 38 8.98 17.26 -10.65
N ASP A 39 8.57 17.32 -11.90
CA ASP A 39 9.38 16.89 -13.04
C ASP A 39 9.28 17.91 -14.16
N ASP A 40 10.43 18.48 -14.52
CA ASP A 40 10.55 19.40 -15.65
C ASP A 40 10.83 18.54 -16.89
N GLY A 41 9.77 18.02 -17.52
CA GLY A 41 9.87 17.17 -18.70
C GLY A 41 10.57 17.83 -19.91
N ASP A 42 10.74 17.08 -21.00
CA ASP A 42 11.44 17.58 -22.20
C ASP A 42 10.68 18.72 -22.92
N SER A 43 9.39 18.90 -22.65
CA SER A 43 8.53 19.99 -23.13
C SER A 43 7.69 20.61 -21.99
N TYR A 44 7.24 21.87 -22.15
CA TYR A 44 6.38 22.57 -21.16
C TYR A 44 5.05 21.86 -20.86
N ASP A 45 4.49 21.15 -21.85
CA ASP A 45 3.28 20.34 -21.68
C ASP A 45 3.55 19.01 -20.96
N ASP A 46 4.83 18.64 -20.79
CA ASP A 46 5.29 17.42 -20.10
C ASP A 46 5.71 17.69 -18.64
N GLU A 47 5.53 18.93 -18.14
CA GLU A 47 5.83 19.29 -16.74
C GLU A 47 4.84 18.63 -15.77
N VAL A 48 5.35 18.07 -14.67
CA VAL A 48 4.58 17.45 -13.58
C VAL A 48 4.85 18.24 -12.30
N HIS A 49 3.82 18.59 -11.53
CA HIS A 49 3.98 19.31 -10.26
C HIS A 49 2.94 18.90 -9.20
N ASP A 50 2.82 17.63 -8.85
CA ASP A 50 1.77 17.17 -7.93
C ASP A 50 2.14 17.37 -6.44
N LEU A 51 1.19 17.84 -5.64
CA LEU A 51 1.27 17.88 -4.17
C LEU A 51 0.01 17.25 -3.60
N ALA A 52 0.15 16.16 -2.87
CA ALA A 52 -0.97 15.48 -2.23
C ALA A 52 -0.68 15.15 -0.76
N THR A 53 -1.76 14.99 0.00
CA THR A 53 -1.72 14.47 1.36
C THR A 53 -2.74 13.36 1.53
N GLY A 54 -2.46 12.41 2.40
CA GLY A 54 -3.25 11.20 2.54
C GLY A 54 -2.76 10.38 3.71
N GLY A 55 -3.04 9.09 3.67
CA GLY A 55 -2.63 8.17 4.73
C GLY A 55 -3.47 6.92 4.76
N SER A 56 -3.30 6.17 5.84
CA SER A 56 -4.03 4.94 6.08
C SER A 56 -4.60 4.87 7.49
N ILE A 57 -5.66 4.07 7.61
CA ILE A 57 -6.20 3.62 8.88
C ILE A 57 -6.29 2.10 8.81
N THR A 58 -5.65 1.43 9.75
CA THR A 58 -5.66 -0.02 9.91
C THR A 58 -6.44 -0.38 11.16
N VAL A 59 -7.32 -1.38 11.04
CA VAL A 59 -8.05 -1.98 12.15
C VAL A 59 -7.72 -3.47 12.21
N LEU A 60 -7.36 -3.95 13.40
CA LEU A 60 -7.13 -5.36 13.69
C LEU A 60 -8.10 -5.85 14.75
N THR A 61 -8.67 -7.05 14.54
CA THR A 61 -9.48 -7.72 15.55
C THR A 61 -8.60 -8.26 16.68
N PRO A 62 -9.21 -8.62 17.83
CA PRO A 62 -8.55 -9.51 18.79
C PRO A 62 -8.17 -10.83 18.12
N LYS A 63 -7.17 -11.52 18.68
CA LYS A 63 -6.81 -12.85 18.20
C LYS A 63 -7.91 -13.86 18.53
N ILE A 64 -8.42 -14.54 17.50
CA ILE A 64 -9.36 -15.65 17.60
C ILE A 64 -8.56 -16.88 17.99
N GLU A 65 -8.89 -17.48 19.15
CA GLU A 65 -8.22 -18.66 19.72
C GLU A 65 -6.69 -18.50 19.82
N ASN A 66 -6.20 -17.27 20.01
CA ASN A 66 -4.78 -16.89 20.04
C ASN A 66 -3.99 -17.14 18.75
N ASN A 67 -4.61 -17.64 17.69
CA ASN A 67 -3.93 -18.10 16.48
C ASN A 67 -4.21 -17.23 15.26
N PHE A 68 -5.44 -16.73 15.13
CA PHE A 68 -5.88 -15.99 13.93
C PHE A 68 -6.26 -14.57 14.25
N GLN A 69 -6.07 -13.67 13.29
CA GLN A 69 -6.45 -12.28 13.38
C GLN A 69 -6.98 -11.80 12.03
N ILE A 70 -7.98 -10.94 12.08
CA ILE A 70 -8.54 -10.29 10.90
C ILE A 70 -8.04 -8.85 10.89
N GLY A 71 -7.64 -8.37 9.71
CA GLY A 71 -7.16 -7.01 9.52
C GLY A 71 -7.78 -6.35 8.30
N ALA A 72 -7.93 -5.04 8.36
CA ALA A 72 -8.42 -4.21 7.27
C ALA A 72 -7.68 -2.85 7.27
N THR A 73 -7.33 -2.36 6.08
CA THR A 73 -6.65 -1.06 5.91
C THR A 73 -7.34 -0.24 4.83
N LEU A 74 -7.79 0.96 5.21
CA LEU A 74 -8.30 1.97 4.29
C LEU A 74 -7.16 2.93 3.94
N TYR A 75 -7.01 3.24 2.66
CA TYR A 75 -6.09 4.28 2.18
C TYR A 75 -6.86 5.45 1.59
N THR A 76 -6.31 6.66 1.70
CA THR A 76 -6.86 7.87 1.08
C THR A 76 -5.74 8.79 0.61
N ALA A 77 -6.00 9.52 -0.48
CA ALA A 77 -5.14 10.56 -0.99
C ALA A 77 -5.99 11.74 -1.48
N GLN A 78 -5.58 12.95 -1.13
CA GLN A 78 -6.25 14.20 -1.45
C GLN A 78 -5.23 15.16 -2.10
N PRO A 79 -5.47 15.65 -3.31
CA PRO A 79 -4.62 16.67 -3.91
C PRO A 79 -4.72 17.98 -3.13
N LEU A 80 -3.60 18.69 -3.02
CA LEU A 80 -3.53 20.03 -2.44
C LEU A 80 -3.31 21.09 -3.53
N PHE A 81 -2.33 20.91 -4.42
CA PHE A 81 -1.99 21.84 -5.50
C PHE A 81 -1.33 21.12 -6.69
N GLY A 82 -1.32 21.78 -7.86
CA GLY A 82 -0.42 21.44 -8.98
C GLY A 82 -0.78 20.20 -9.83
N GLN A 83 -2.08 19.97 -10.09
CA GLN A 83 -2.61 18.76 -10.74
C GLN A 83 -2.23 18.50 -12.22
N LYS A 84 -1.04 18.91 -12.68
CA LYS A 84 -0.37 18.19 -13.77
C LYS A 84 0.23 16.93 -13.16
N THR A 85 -0.56 15.86 -13.18
CA THR A 85 -0.26 14.58 -12.52
C THR A 85 0.50 13.65 -13.45
N ASP A 86 1.48 12.95 -12.90
CA ASP A 86 2.12 11.75 -13.48
C ASP A 86 1.44 10.46 -13.00
N GLN A 87 0.33 10.59 -12.27
CA GLN A 87 -0.43 9.50 -11.66
C GLN A 87 0.29 8.85 -10.49
N TRP A 88 1.26 9.49 -9.83
CA TRP A 88 1.95 8.88 -8.68
C TRP A 88 1.23 9.09 -7.36
N LEU A 89 0.69 10.29 -7.14
CA LEU A 89 0.08 10.66 -5.85
C LEU A 89 -1.44 10.63 -5.86
N THR A 90 -2.04 10.83 -7.03
CA THR A 90 -3.47 11.07 -7.26
C THR A 90 -3.97 10.21 -8.42
N GLU A 91 -5.28 10.13 -8.63
CA GLU A 91 -5.86 9.39 -9.77
C GLU A 91 -5.38 9.90 -11.13
N HIS A 92 -5.67 9.14 -12.20
CA HIS A 92 -5.29 9.48 -13.56
C HIS A 92 -5.76 10.86 -14.03
N ASP A 93 -6.86 11.35 -13.47
CA ASP A 93 -7.45 12.66 -13.74
C ASP A 93 -7.05 13.74 -12.70
N GLY A 94 -6.11 13.41 -11.79
CA GLY A 94 -5.66 14.27 -10.70
C GLY A 94 -6.63 14.32 -9.50
N SER A 95 -7.71 13.53 -9.51
CA SER A 95 -8.68 13.51 -8.43
C SER A 95 -8.19 12.73 -7.19
N SER A 96 -8.90 12.92 -6.09
CA SER A 96 -8.66 12.16 -4.86
C SER A 96 -9.14 10.72 -4.99
N TYR A 97 -8.55 9.83 -4.18
CA TYR A 97 -9.00 8.46 -4.08
C TYR A 97 -9.13 8.01 -2.64
N SER A 98 -9.96 7.00 -2.42
CA SER A 98 -10.04 6.26 -1.17
C SER A 98 -10.51 4.85 -1.43
N TYR A 99 -9.81 3.85 -0.90
CA TYR A 99 -10.18 2.46 -1.10
C TYR A 99 -9.72 1.56 0.04
N LEU A 100 -10.41 0.43 0.18
CA LEU A 100 -10.06 -0.64 1.11
C LEU A 100 -8.98 -1.52 0.46
N GLY A 101 -7.71 -1.19 0.70
CA GLY A 101 -6.57 -1.88 0.10
C GLY A 101 -6.25 -3.21 0.78
N GLU A 102 -6.50 -3.32 2.09
CA GLU A 102 -6.30 -4.57 2.80
C GLU A 102 -7.59 -5.04 3.47
N ALA A 103 -7.83 -6.35 3.39
CA ALA A 103 -8.90 -7.07 4.06
C ALA A 103 -8.50 -8.55 4.08
N TYR A 104 -7.92 -9.00 5.19
CA TYR A 104 -7.27 -10.31 5.27
C TYR A 104 -7.53 -11.02 6.59
N ILE A 105 -7.30 -12.33 6.56
CA ILE A 105 -7.14 -13.19 7.72
C ILE A 105 -5.71 -13.68 7.73
N THR A 106 -5.04 -13.54 8.87
CA THR A 106 -3.67 -14.06 9.08
C THR A 106 -3.65 -14.92 10.32
N GLY A 107 -2.79 -15.92 10.37
CA GLY A 107 -2.62 -16.69 11.60
C GLY A 107 -1.61 -17.81 11.51
N THR A 108 -1.47 -18.55 12.60
CA THR A 108 -0.58 -19.72 12.70
C THR A 108 -1.42 -20.99 12.76
N LEU A 109 -1.14 -21.97 11.88
CA LEU A 109 -1.82 -23.27 11.89
C LEU A 109 -1.24 -24.21 12.94
N PHE A 110 0.05 -24.52 12.80
CA PHE A 110 0.81 -25.41 13.69
C PHE A 110 2.30 -25.09 13.56
N GLY A 111 3.07 -25.32 14.63
CA GLY A 111 4.49 -24.98 14.66
C GLY A 111 4.72 -23.52 14.28
N LYS A 112 5.62 -23.29 13.32
CA LYS A 112 5.87 -21.96 12.71
C LYS A 112 5.30 -21.86 11.29
N THR A 113 4.14 -22.48 11.06
CA THR A 113 3.39 -22.39 9.79
C THR A 113 2.37 -21.25 9.85
N ALA A 114 2.66 -20.17 9.16
CA ALA A 114 1.78 -19.01 9.03
C ALA A 114 0.94 -19.10 7.74
N VAL A 115 -0.27 -18.54 7.79
CA VAL A 115 -1.16 -18.39 6.63
C VAL A 115 -1.64 -16.95 6.51
N ILE A 116 -1.83 -16.51 5.27
CA ILE A 116 -2.43 -15.22 4.92
C ILE A 116 -3.44 -15.47 3.82
N LEU A 117 -4.69 -15.05 4.04
CA LEU A 117 -5.80 -15.21 3.11
C LEU A 117 -6.51 -13.87 2.92
N GLY A 118 -6.77 -13.47 1.69
CA GLY A 118 -7.49 -12.24 1.35
C GLY A 118 -6.56 -11.17 0.79
N ARG A 119 -6.95 -9.90 0.94
CA ARG A 119 -6.23 -8.76 0.35
C ARG A 119 -5.20 -8.21 1.34
N LYS A 120 -3.93 -8.21 0.96
CA LYS A 120 -2.84 -7.76 1.84
C LYS A 120 -1.68 -7.18 1.05
N VAL A 121 -1.00 -6.22 1.63
CA VAL A 121 0.34 -5.83 1.17
C VAL A 121 1.33 -6.97 1.50
N ILE A 122 2.09 -7.41 0.50
CA ILE A 122 3.08 -8.47 0.64
C ILE A 122 4.35 -8.07 -0.10
N ASP A 123 5.50 -8.45 0.47
CA ASP A 123 6.80 -8.30 -0.19
C ASP A 123 7.42 -9.68 -0.36
N THR A 124 7.52 -10.11 -1.62
CA THR A 124 8.11 -11.37 -2.03
C THR A 124 9.01 -11.15 -3.24
N PRO A 125 9.94 -12.06 -3.57
CA PRO A 125 10.74 -11.93 -4.78
C PRO A 125 9.93 -11.83 -6.10
N PHE A 126 8.64 -12.16 -6.08
CA PHE A 126 7.76 -12.17 -7.27
C PHE A 126 6.63 -11.13 -7.24
N ALA A 127 6.42 -10.45 -6.11
CA ALA A 127 5.38 -9.46 -5.91
C ALA A 127 5.85 -8.47 -4.84
N ASP A 128 5.90 -7.19 -5.19
CA ASP A 128 6.39 -6.09 -4.35
C ASP A 128 5.27 -5.10 -4.06
N SER A 129 5.34 -4.43 -2.93
CA SER A 129 4.36 -3.44 -2.51
C SER A 129 4.48 -2.12 -3.27
N ASP A 130 5.60 -1.84 -3.92
CA ASP A 130 5.90 -0.57 -4.60
C ASP A 130 5.33 0.64 -3.84
N ASP A 131 5.68 0.74 -2.55
CA ASP A 131 5.15 1.75 -1.64
C ASP A 131 5.78 3.15 -1.88
N ILE A 132 5.69 3.61 -3.12
CA ILE A 132 6.33 4.84 -3.65
C ILE A 132 5.36 6.02 -3.75
N GLY A 133 4.06 5.78 -3.52
CA GLY A 133 2.98 6.77 -3.59
C GLY A 133 2.21 6.97 -2.28
N MET A 134 0.95 7.39 -2.40
CA MET A 134 0.06 7.59 -1.25
C MET A 134 -0.54 6.29 -0.70
N ALA A 135 -0.58 5.22 -1.50
CA ALA A 135 -0.99 3.89 -1.08
C ALA A 135 -0.15 2.82 -1.79
N PRO A 136 0.22 1.72 -1.11
CA PRO A 136 0.99 0.63 -1.70
C PRO A 136 0.12 -0.24 -2.63
N ASN A 137 0.81 -1.03 -3.44
CA ASN A 137 0.26 -2.21 -4.08
C ASN A 137 -0.12 -3.26 -3.03
N SER A 138 -1.32 -3.80 -3.20
CA SER A 138 -1.91 -4.81 -2.36
C SER A 138 -2.46 -5.93 -3.23
N PHE A 139 -2.39 -7.16 -2.74
CA PHE A 139 -2.62 -8.36 -3.52
C PHE A 139 -3.69 -9.22 -2.88
N GLU A 140 -4.58 -9.79 -3.68
CA GLU A 140 -5.45 -10.88 -3.25
C GLU A 140 -4.64 -12.18 -3.25
N VAL A 141 -4.42 -12.73 -2.06
CA VAL A 141 -3.47 -13.82 -1.85
C VAL A 141 -4.03 -14.98 -1.04
N TYR A 142 -3.49 -16.15 -1.34
CA TYR A 142 -3.58 -17.36 -0.54
C TYR A 142 -2.15 -17.84 -0.28
N LEU A 143 -1.55 -17.44 0.84
CA LEU A 143 -0.16 -17.76 1.18
C LEU A 143 -0.07 -18.70 2.38
N VAL A 144 0.90 -19.61 2.31
CA VAL A 144 1.38 -20.44 3.41
C VAL A 144 2.90 -20.26 3.51
N GLN A 145 3.39 -19.99 4.72
CA GLN A 145 4.81 -19.85 5.01
C GLN A 145 5.20 -20.76 6.17
N ASN A 146 6.27 -21.55 6.03
CA ASN A 146 6.80 -22.40 7.08
C ASN A 146 8.26 -22.07 7.36
N SER A 147 8.60 -21.87 8.64
CA SER A 147 9.95 -21.56 9.11
C SER A 147 10.41 -22.50 10.25
N ASP A 148 9.92 -23.75 10.26
CA ASP A 148 10.31 -24.73 11.28
C ASP A 148 11.78 -25.18 11.14
N ILE A 149 12.36 -25.07 9.94
CA ILE A 149 13.76 -25.37 9.68
C ILE A 149 14.61 -24.10 9.93
N PRO A 150 15.63 -24.15 10.80
CA PRO A 150 16.51 -22.99 11.05
C PRO A 150 17.12 -22.43 9.75
N ASN A 151 17.05 -21.11 9.58
CA ASN A 151 17.57 -20.37 8.41
C ASN A 151 16.92 -20.72 7.07
N PHE A 152 15.78 -21.41 7.07
CA PHE A 152 15.06 -21.75 5.85
C PHE A 152 13.58 -21.43 6.01
N THR A 153 13.01 -20.71 5.03
CA THR A 153 11.57 -20.43 4.99
C THR A 153 11.01 -20.90 3.66
N PHE A 154 10.07 -21.83 3.73
CA PHE A 154 9.28 -22.25 2.59
C PHE A 154 8.08 -21.31 2.46
N THR A 155 7.89 -20.70 1.28
CA THR A 155 6.71 -19.91 0.95
C THR A 155 6.03 -20.53 -0.27
N ALA A 156 4.75 -20.82 -0.16
CA ALA A 156 3.92 -21.25 -1.27
C ALA A 156 2.60 -20.48 -1.26
N GLY A 157 2.07 -20.19 -2.44
CA GLY A 157 0.77 -19.57 -2.52
C GLY A 157 0.38 -19.12 -3.91
N ARG A 158 -0.71 -18.37 -3.96
CA ARG A 158 -1.29 -17.86 -5.19
C ARG A 158 -1.69 -16.41 -5.00
N VAL A 159 -1.31 -15.57 -5.96
CA VAL A 159 -1.84 -14.23 -6.16
C VAL A 159 -2.89 -14.33 -7.27
N THR A 160 -4.06 -13.73 -7.07
CA THR A 160 -5.16 -13.75 -8.05
C THR A 160 -5.43 -12.38 -8.64
N LYS A 161 -5.36 -11.33 -7.82
CA LYS A 161 -5.67 -9.95 -8.19
C LYS A 161 -4.77 -8.99 -7.46
N TRP A 162 -4.73 -7.74 -7.92
CA TRP A 162 -4.01 -6.67 -7.25
C TRP A 162 -4.67 -5.31 -7.48
N ALA A 163 -4.36 -4.38 -6.58
CA ALA A 163 -4.77 -2.98 -6.67
C ALA A 163 -3.69 -2.10 -6.03
N GLY A 164 -3.51 -0.89 -6.54
CA GLY A 164 -2.54 0.06 -6.00
C GLY A 164 -2.01 1.00 -7.06
N HIS A 165 -0.78 1.45 -6.87
CA HIS A 165 -0.08 2.40 -7.74
C HIS A 165 -0.02 1.95 -9.19
N ASP A 166 0.30 0.68 -9.44
CA ASP A 166 0.54 0.17 -10.80
C ASP A 166 -0.69 -0.53 -11.41
N ALA A 167 -1.82 -0.54 -10.69
CA ALA A 167 -3.07 -1.11 -11.21
C ALA A 167 -3.75 -0.14 -12.19
N PRO A 168 -4.49 -0.63 -13.21
CA PRO A 168 -5.17 0.23 -14.19
C PRO A 168 -6.15 1.23 -13.56
N VAL A 169 -6.79 0.84 -12.46
CA VAL A 169 -7.67 1.67 -11.66
C VAL A 169 -7.27 1.50 -10.21
N ARG A 170 -6.96 2.60 -9.52
CA ARG A 170 -6.59 2.54 -8.10
C ARG A 170 -7.74 2.00 -7.27
N GLY A 171 -7.40 1.03 -6.41
CA GLY A 171 -8.36 0.44 -5.48
C GLY A 171 -9.35 -0.57 -6.08
N GLU A 172 -9.33 -0.78 -7.40
CA GLU A 172 -10.07 -1.86 -8.03
C GLU A 172 -9.17 -3.09 -8.21
N PHE A 173 -9.52 -4.19 -7.52
CA PHE A 173 -8.77 -5.43 -7.63
C PHE A 173 -9.05 -6.11 -8.97
N SER A 174 -8.04 -6.14 -9.83
CA SER A 174 -8.10 -6.68 -11.18
C SER A 174 -6.96 -7.69 -11.44
N ASP A 175 -7.10 -8.45 -12.53
CA ASP A 175 -6.17 -9.50 -12.98
C ASP A 175 -5.04 -8.90 -13.84
#